data_AF-A0A3D0MZW7-F1
#
_entry.id   AF-A0A3D0MZW7-F1
#
_cell.length_a   1.000
_cell.length_b   1.000
_cell.length_c   1.000
_cell.angle_alpha   90.00
_cell.angle_beta   90.00
_cell.angle_gamma   90.00
#
_symmetry.space_group_name_H-M   'P 1'
#
loop_
_entity.id
_entity.type
_entity.pdbx_description
1 polymer ?
#
loop_
_entity_poly.entity_id
_entity_poly.type
_entity_poly.pdbx_seq_one_letter_code
_entity_poly.pdbx_strand_id
1 'polypeptide(L)'
;MLDKLTQLEDEVRSCNLPEFQKQELMIHIDNLRTELISSEEHSNPVKNAFNKLRLAVLEFEKDHPTLTKNVNEISTMLSNMGI
;
A
#
# COMPACT_ATOMS: atom_id res chain seq x y z
N MET A 1 11.25 -9.46 -6.68
CA MET A 1 11.16 -8.81 -8.02
C MET A 1 10.96 -7.30 -7.85
N LEU A 2 10.12 -6.87 -6.91
CA LEU A 2 10.05 -5.48 -6.42
C LEU A 2 11.41 -4.87 -6.02
N ASP A 3 12.26 -5.60 -5.28
CA ASP A 3 13.59 -5.10 -4.88
C ASP A 3 14.49 -4.75 -6.08
N LYS A 4 14.34 -5.49 -7.19
CA LYS A 4 15.07 -5.22 -8.43
C LYS A 4 14.54 -3.97 -9.15
N LEU A 5 13.24 -3.67 -9.04
CA LEU A 5 12.65 -2.43 -9.55
C LEU A 5 13.12 -1.23 -8.72
N THR A 6 13.21 -1.37 -7.40
CA THR A 6 13.74 -0.31 -6.52
C THR A 6 15.21 -0.02 -6.83
N GLN A 7 16.04 -1.05 -7.02
CA GLN A 7 17.43 -0.86 -7.48
C GLN A 7 17.50 -0.14 -8.83
N LEU A 8 16.60 -0.47 -9.77
CA LEU A 8 16.54 0.19 -11.07
C LEU A 8 16.12 1.67 -10.97
N GLU A 9 15.24 2.05 -10.05
CA GLU A 9 14.91 3.47 -9.79
C GLU A 9 16.11 4.25 -9.28
N ASP A 10 16.87 3.66 -8.35
CA ASP A 10 18.06 4.30 -7.80
C ASP A 10 19.16 4.46 -8.86
N GLU A 11 19.29 3.48 -9.76
CA GLU A 11 20.16 3.56 -10.94
C GLU A 11 19.70 4.64 -11.92
N VAL A 12 18.40 4.74 -12.24
CA VAL A 12 17.86 5.77 -13.15
C VAL A 12 18.02 7.18 -12.56
N ARG A 13 17.81 7.34 -11.25
CA ARG A 13 18.01 8.61 -10.54
C ARG A 13 19.47 9.05 -10.57
N SER A 14 20.39 8.13 -10.35
CA SER A 14 21.85 8.39 -10.33
C SER A 14 22.49 8.46 -11.72
N CYS A 15 21.81 8.00 -12.76
CA CYS A 15 22.31 8.03 -14.14
C CYS A 15 22.46 9.45 -14.68
N ASN A 16 23.38 9.65 -15.63
CA ASN A 16 23.64 10.97 -16.21
C ASN A 16 22.81 11.21 -17.48
N LEU A 17 21.52 10.89 -17.41
CA LEU A 17 20.56 11.08 -18.50
C LEU A 17 19.84 12.43 -18.41
N PRO A 18 19.38 13.00 -19.54
CA PRO A 18 18.47 14.15 -19.53
C PRO A 18 17.23 13.90 -18.67
N GLU A 19 16.81 14.92 -17.92
CA GLU A 19 15.70 14.79 -16.95
C GLU A 19 14.40 14.28 -17.58
N PHE A 20 14.11 14.68 -18.81
CA PHE A 20 12.95 14.18 -19.56
C PHE A 20 12.99 12.65 -19.77
N GLN A 21 14.16 12.10 -20.12
CA GLN A 21 14.33 10.66 -20.32
C GLN A 21 14.30 9.91 -18.99
N LYS A 22 14.79 10.51 -17.91
CA LYS A 22 14.65 9.96 -16.56
C LYS A 22 13.17 9.88 -16.15
N GLN A 23 12.40 10.93 -16.40
CA GLN A 23 10.96 10.93 -16.10
C GLN A 23 10.21 9.85 -16.87
N GLU A 24 10.50 9.71 -18.17
CA GLU A 24 9.91 8.66 -19.00
C GLU A 24 10.25 7.25 -18.46
N LEU A 25 11.51 7.01 -18.09
CA LEU A 25 11.95 5.76 -17.48
C LEU A 25 11.28 5.49 -16.12
N MET A 26 11.14 6.52 -15.27
CA MET A 26 10.45 6.40 -13.99
C MET A 26 8.97 6.03 -14.17
N ILE A 27 8.29 6.61 -15.17
CA ILE A 27 6.90 6.25 -15.51
C ILE A 27 6.80 4.78 -15.94
N HIS A 28 7.73 4.30 -16.76
CA HIS A 28 7.76 2.89 -17.15
C HIS A 28 8.02 1.95 -15.97
N ILE A 29 8.90 2.33 -15.04
CA ILE A 29 9.16 1.56 -13.83
C ILE A 29 7.91 1.49 -12.93
N ASP A 30 7.17 2.58 -12.78
CA ASP A 30 5.93 2.60 -12.01
C ASP A 30 4.81 1.78 -12.67
N ASN A 31 4.72 1.79 -14.01
CA ASN A 31 3.79 0.93 -14.74
C ASN A 31 4.12 -0.55 -14.52
N LEU A 32 5.40 -0.93 -14.62
CA LEU A 32 5.84 -2.31 -14.35
C LEU A 32 5.61 -2.73 -12.90
N ARG A 33 5.81 -1.82 -11.95
CA ARG A 33 5.49 -2.07 -10.53
C ARG A 33 3.99 -2.31 -10.34
N THR A 34 3.16 -1.50 -10.98
CA THR A 34 1.70 -1.64 -10.94
C THR A 34 1.25 -2.97 -11.55
N GLU A 35 1.74 -3.32 -12.74
CA GLU A 35 1.45 -4.61 -13.38
C GLU A 35 1.93 -5.80 -12.56
N LEU A 36 3.09 -5.71 -11.92
CA LEU A 36 3.62 -6.77 -11.06
C LEU A 36 2.76 -6.96 -9.81
N ILE A 37 2.37 -5.85 -9.15
CA ILE A 37 1.47 -5.91 -7.98
C ILE A 37 0.12 -6.49 -8.39
N SER A 38 -0.45 -6.02 -9.50
CA SER A 38 -1.71 -6.56 -10.02
C SER A 38 -1.57 -8.04 -10.39
N SER A 39 -0.46 -8.46 -11.01
CA SER A 39 -0.19 -9.87 -11.35
C SER A 39 -0.07 -10.74 -10.10
N GLU A 40 0.60 -10.27 -9.04
CA GLU A 40 0.66 -10.95 -7.74
C GLU A 40 -0.71 -10.99 -7.03
N GLU A 41 -1.57 -10.00 -7.23
CA GLU A 41 -2.95 -9.98 -6.73
C GLU A 41 -3.85 -11.00 -7.42
N HIS A 42 -3.61 -11.32 -8.69
CA HIS A 42 -4.32 -12.39 -9.40
C HIS A 42 -3.88 -13.80 -8.94
N SER A 43 -2.74 -13.92 -8.25
CA SER A 43 -2.20 -15.19 -7.77
C SER A 43 -2.71 -15.62 -6.39
N ASN A 44 -3.32 -14.72 -5.59
CA ASN A 44 -3.69 -15.06 -4.21
C ASN A 44 -5.06 -14.48 -3.78
N PRO A 45 -6.16 -15.25 -3.90
CA PRO A 45 -7.50 -14.78 -3.54
C PRO A 45 -7.63 -14.35 -2.06
N VAL A 46 -6.78 -14.87 -1.17
CA VAL A 46 -6.74 -14.47 0.24
C VAL A 46 -6.18 -13.05 0.40
N LYS A 47 -5.14 -12.68 -0.38
CA LYS A 47 -4.55 -11.34 -0.37
C LYS A 47 -5.54 -10.31 -0.92
N ASN A 48 -6.29 -10.66 -1.96
CA ASN A 48 -7.37 -9.82 -2.51
C ASN A 48 -8.50 -9.61 -1.49
N ALA A 49 -8.98 -10.68 -0.85
CA ALA A 49 -9.99 -10.58 0.22
C ALA A 49 -9.50 -9.72 1.40
N PHE A 50 -8.23 -9.87 1.80
CA PHE A 50 -7.61 -9.07 2.84
C PHE A 50 -7.50 -7.59 2.44
N ASN A 51 -7.07 -7.29 1.21
CA ASN A 51 -6.98 -5.91 0.71
C ASN A 51 -8.35 -5.24 0.64
N LYS A 52 -9.39 -5.95 0.17
CA LYS A 52 -10.77 -5.45 0.16
C LYS A 52 -11.29 -5.17 1.56
N LEU A 53 -11.03 -6.08 2.51
CA LEU A 53 -11.41 -5.88 3.91
C LEU A 53 -10.70 -4.66 4.50
N ARG A 54 -9.39 -4.52 4.28
CA ARG A 54 -8.60 -3.37 4.74
C ARG A 54 -9.14 -2.04 4.23
N LEU A 55 -9.52 -1.97 2.96
CA LEU A 55 -10.09 -0.76 2.37
C LEU A 55 -11.46 -0.41 2.98
N ALA A 56 -12.32 -1.42 3.17
CA ALA A 56 -13.63 -1.22 3.80
C ALA A 56 -13.51 -0.72 5.26
N VAL A 57 -12.52 -1.22 6.01
CA VAL A 57 -12.24 -0.74 7.39
C VAL A 57 -11.79 0.72 7.37
N LEU A 58 -10.86 1.09 6.47
CA LEU A 58 -10.38 2.47 6.36
C LEU A 58 -11.49 3.46 5.96
N GLU A 59 -12.39 3.05 5.06
CA GLU A 59 -13.54 3.85 4.65
C GLU A 59 -14.54 4.02 5.81
N PHE A 60 -14.81 2.94 6.56
CA PHE A 60 -15.63 3.00 7.76
C PHE A 60 -15.04 3.92 8.84
N GLU A 61 -13.73 3.86 9.08
CA GLU A 61 -13.05 4.76 10.03
C GLU A 61 -13.16 6.22 9.62
N LYS A 62 -13.10 6.50 8.32
CA LYS A 62 -13.25 7.85 7.75
C LYS A 62 -14.67 8.38 7.91
N ASP A 63 -15.68 7.55 7.68
CA ASP A 63 -17.09 7.94 7.73
C ASP A 63 -17.64 7.98 9.17
N HIS A 64 -17.07 7.17 10.07
CA HIS A 64 -17.52 7.03 11.46
C HIS A 64 -16.39 7.24 12.50
N PRO A 65 -15.65 8.36 12.47
CA PRO A 65 -14.48 8.57 13.33
C PRO A 65 -14.82 8.56 14.83
N THR A 66 -15.98 9.10 15.21
CA THR A 66 -16.45 9.10 16.61
C THR A 66 -16.76 7.69 17.11
N LEU A 67 -17.30 6.82 16.25
CA LEU A 67 -17.60 5.44 16.62
C LEU A 67 -16.32 4.62 16.78
N THR A 68 -15.38 4.75 15.84
CA THR A 68 -14.05 4.14 15.94
C THR A 68 -13.34 4.59 17.22
N LYS A 69 -13.40 5.89 17.55
CA LYS A 69 -12.86 6.42 18.81
C LYS A 69 -13.50 5.76 20.03
N ASN A 70 -14.83 5.71 20.11
CA ASN A 70 -15.54 5.11 21.24
C ASN A 70 -15.22 3.61 21.39
N VAL A 71 -15.13 2.87 20.28
CA VAL A 71 -14.76 1.44 20.29
C VAL A 71 -13.34 1.25 20.81
N ASN A 72 -12.40 2.09 20.36
CA ASN A 72 -11.02 2.05 20.83
C ASN A 72 -10.90 2.39 22.32
N GLU A 73 -11.65 3.39 22.80
CA GLU A 73 -11.70 3.75 24.23
C GLU A 73 -12.24 2.60 25.08
N ILE A 74 -13.34 1.98 24.65
CA ILE A 74 -13.93 0.80 25.32
C ILE A 74 -12.94 -0.37 25.31
N SER A 75 -12.32 -0.66 24.17
CA SER A 75 -11.35 -1.76 24.04
C SER A 75 -10.13 -1.56 24.94
N THR A 76 -9.65 -0.32 25.05
CA THR A 76 -8.57 0.06 25.97
C THR A 76 -9.00 -0.08 27.43
N MET A 77 -10.23 0.34 27.76
CA MET A 77 -10.79 0.17 29.10
C MET A 77 -10.91 -1.31 29.49
N LEU A 78 -11.42 -2.16 28.60
CA LEU A 78 -11.55 -3.61 28.82
C LEU A 78 -10.18 -4.27 28.99
N SER A 79 -9.21 -3.93 28.12
CA SER A 79 -7.83 -4.40 28.22
C SER A 79 -7.20 -4.04 29.57
N ASN A 80 -7.44 -2.81 30.06
CA ASN A 80 -6.98 -2.36 31.38
C ASN A 80 -7.70 -3.07 32.55
N MET A 81 -8.89 -3.60 32.31
CA MET A 81 -9.63 -4.44 33.27
C MET A 81 -9.21 -5.91 33.22
N GLY A 82 -8.34 -6.31 32.27
CA GLY A 82 -7.83 -7.67 32.12
C GLY A 82 -8.84 -8.66 31.51
N ILE A 83 -9.83 -8.14 30.77
CA ILE A 83 -10.87 -8.90 30.06
C ILE A 83 -10.91 -8.55 28.58
#